data_AF-A0A2D5QD92-F1
#
_entry.id   AF-A0A2D5QD92-F1
#
_cell.length_a   1.000
_cell.length_b   1.000
_cell.length_c   1.000
_cell.angle_alpha   90.00
_cell.angle_beta   90.00
_cell.angle_gamma   90.00
#
_symmetry.space_group_name_H-M   'P 1'
#
loop_
_entity.id
_entity.type
_entity.pdbx_description
1 polymer ?
#
loop_
_entity_poly.entity_id
_entity_poly.type
_entity_poly.pdbx_seq_one_letter_code
_entity_poly.pdbx_strand_id
1 'polypeptide(L)'
;MADWDDDNWLWNLIGPERLEHGDEFACHGYEGKDINSDNSVIESCKDYLSSHTNSSRWGSEPISFGVPESINNDTISSLKESGFLILGDNLETETEDFLVIQRNGGSLEKNVADIDLLESAEKDSLISIYWEARIFDLKVREDKPAIEFLENQDVWYTTWGEWFYHNISSSRILIESSNSTINLELPENHDSSWEVPGSLVIITEAVVSNVEYAEGENFPSLNVDSKSLKEGWRLTEEGIIISISPGDEVVIHLEQNLSFTYSPLKTFNDLHHSVTVVGHHVKNLHEWASDFYDSPLRFTWLIERPAALEMDWRLPIIAIAVLIATPLTIKWLVARDKTIRQL
;
A
#
# COMPACT_ATOMS: atom_id res chain seq x y z
N MET A 1 9.00 -33.30 4.35
CA MET A 1 9.52 -32.06 3.79
C MET A 1 8.33 -31.28 3.30
N ALA A 2 7.77 -30.47 4.18
CA ALA A 2 6.88 -29.38 3.83
C ALA A 2 7.62 -28.16 4.39
N ASP A 3 8.42 -27.52 3.54
CA ASP A 3 8.84 -26.14 3.79
C ASP A 3 7.56 -25.33 3.73
N TRP A 4 7.07 -24.91 4.89
CA TRP A 4 6.26 -23.72 4.94
C TRP A 4 7.26 -22.59 4.77
N ASP A 5 7.43 -22.11 3.54
CA ASP A 5 8.09 -20.81 3.35
C ASP A 5 7.23 -19.80 4.11
N ASP A 6 7.81 -19.21 5.16
CA ASP A 6 7.14 -18.37 6.17
C ASP A 6 6.37 -17.19 5.56
N ASP A 7 6.60 -16.90 4.27
CA ASP A 7 6.08 -15.73 3.57
C ASP A 7 5.10 -16.04 2.42
N ASN A 8 4.66 -17.29 2.25
CA ASN A 8 3.72 -17.68 1.19
C ASN A 8 2.41 -16.85 1.18
N TRP A 9 2.09 -16.19 2.29
CA TRP A 9 0.98 -15.27 2.41
C TRP A 9 1.08 -14.05 1.48
N LEU A 10 2.30 -13.59 1.16
CA LEU A 10 2.55 -12.36 0.41
C LEU A 10 2.28 -12.52 -1.09
N TRP A 11 2.58 -13.69 -1.67
CA TRP A 11 2.47 -13.89 -3.12
C TRP A 11 1.41 -14.91 -3.55
N ASN A 12 0.97 -15.81 -2.67
CA ASN A 12 0.03 -16.89 -3.05
C ASN A 12 -1.29 -16.88 -2.27
N LEU A 13 -1.40 -16.16 -1.16
CA LEU A 13 -2.59 -16.21 -0.31
C LEU A 13 -3.33 -14.87 -0.31
N ILE A 14 -2.96 -13.96 0.59
CA ILE A 14 -3.72 -12.74 0.85
C ILE A 14 -3.16 -11.54 0.08
N GLY A 15 -1.87 -11.56 -0.24
CA GLY A 15 -1.24 -10.44 -0.93
C GLY A 15 -1.86 -10.09 -2.29
N PRO A 16 -2.15 -11.06 -3.18
CA PRO A 16 -2.82 -10.77 -4.45
C PRO A 16 -4.20 -10.11 -4.29
N GLU A 17 -5.00 -10.57 -3.31
CA GLU A 17 -6.33 -9.99 -3.02
C GLU A 17 -6.20 -8.53 -2.53
N ARG A 18 -5.23 -8.25 -1.66
CA ARG A 18 -4.96 -6.88 -1.18
C ARG A 18 -4.41 -5.97 -2.28
N LEU A 19 -3.56 -6.49 -3.16
CA LEU A 19 -3.07 -5.75 -4.33
C LEU A 19 -4.20 -5.40 -5.30
N GLU A 20 -5.06 -6.36 -5.62
CA GLU A 20 -6.23 -6.12 -6.48
C GLU A 20 -7.18 -5.10 -5.83
N HIS A 21 -7.31 -5.15 -4.50
CA HIS A 21 -8.05 -4.15 -3.75
C HIS A 21 -7.44 -2.74 -3.93
N GLY A 22 -6.13 -2.63 -4.13
CA GLY A 22 -5.40 -1.37 -4.33
C GLY A 22 -4.50 -0.99 -3.16
N ASP A 23 -4.14 -1.95 -2.31
CA ASP A 23 -3.11 -1.76 -1.30
C ASP A 23 -1.71 -1.67 -1.94
N GLU A 24 -0.77 -1.18 -1.15
CA GLU A 24 0.64 -1.04 -1.48
C GLU A 24 1.49 -1.89 -0.53
N PHE A 25 2.49 -2.57 -1.08
CA PHE A 25 3.55 -3.24 -0.34
C PHE A 25 4.82 -2.40 -0.40
N ALA A 26 5.16 -1.82 0.73
CA ALA A 26 6.32 -0.96 0.96
C ALA A 26 7.36 -1.69 1.82
N CYS A 27 8.59 -1.17 1.83
CA CYS A 27 9.68 -1.77 2.58
C CYS A 27 9.78 -1.24 4.01
N HIS A 28 10.17 -2.11 4.94
CA HIS A 28 10.51 -1.73 6.32
C HIS A 28 11.77 -2.42 6.85
N GLY A 29 12.65 -2.87 5.94
CA GLY A 29 13.86 -3.56 6.33
C GLY A 29 13.58 -4.96 6.89
N TYR A 30 14.40 -5.38 7.85
CA TYR A 30 14.46 -6.75 8.36
C TYR A 30 14.21 -6.74 9.85
N GLU A 31 13.48 -7.74 10.34
CA GLU A 31 13.18 -7.87 11.75
C GLU A 31 14.45 -7.84 12.61
N GLY A 32 14.47 -6.96 13.61
CA GLY A 32 15.57 -6.84 14.56
C GLY A 32 16.85 -6.23 13.97
N LYS A 33 16.80 -5.67 12.76
CA LYS A 33 17.91 -4.97 12.12
C LYS A 33 17.63 -3.48 12.06
N ASP A 34 18.58 -2.70 12.58
CA ASP A 34 18.55 -1.25 12.46
C ASP A 34 19.20 -0.83 11.14
N ILE A 35 18.41 -0.19 10.27
CA ILE A 35 18.85 0.28 8.96
C ILE A 35 19.99 1.30 9.06
N ASN A 36 20.09 2.05 10.17
CA ASN A 36 21.19 3.00 10.38
C ASN A 36 22.53 2.31 10.64
N SER A 37 22.48 1.08 11.13
CA SER A 37 23.65 0.26 11.45
C SER A 37 24.01 -0.69 10.31
N ASP A 38 23.03 -1.14 9.54
CA ASP A 38 23.19 -2.09 8.44
C ASP A 38 22.34 -1.65 7.24
N ASN A 39 22.90 -0.81 6.38
CA ASN A 39 22.19 -0.29 5.21
C ASN A 39 21.89 -1.36 4.15
N SER A 40 22.57 -2.52 4.19
CA SER A 40 22.39 -3.58 3.18
C SER A 40 20.96 -4.17 3.18
N VAL A 41 20.24 -4.01 4.28
CA VAL A 41 18.84 -4.47 4.41
C VAL A 41 17.87 -3.63 3.57
N ILE A 42 18.25 -2.43 3.13
CA ILE A 42 17.41 -1.54 2.31
C ILE A 42 17.22 -2.14 0.92
N GLU A 43 18.32 -2.38 0.20
CA GLU A 43 18.30 -3.03 -1.11
C GLU A 43 17.76 -4.46 -0.99
N SER A 44 18.18 -5.19 0.04
CA SER A 44 17.70 -6.57 0.27
C SER A 44 16.19 -6.66 0.53
N CYS A 45 15.56 -5.63 1.07
CA CYS A 45 14.11 -5.57 1.22
C CYS A 45 13.44 -5.37 -0.14
N LYS A 46 13.98 -4.46 -0.96
CA LYS A 46 13.46 -4.18 -2.30
C LYS A 46 13.52 -5.44 -3.17
N ASP A 47 14.68 -6.09 -3.21
CA ASP A 47 14.88 -7.35 -3.94
C ASP A 47 13.91 -8.44 -3.48
N TYR A 48 13.67 -8.51 -2.18
CA TYR A 48 12.71 -9.45 -1.61
C TYR A 48 11.29 -9.17 -2.10
N LEU A 49 10.78 -7.93 -2.02
CA LEU A 49 9.44 -7.62 -2.50
C LEU A 49 9.32 -7.83 -4.02
N SER A 50 10.23 -7.24 -4.80
CA SER A 50 10.20 -7.30 -6.28
C SER A 50 10.33 -8.72 -6.83
N SER A 51 10.94 -9.65 -6.09
CA SER A 51 11.04 -11.06 -6.52
C SER A 51 9.80 -11.90 -6.22
N HIS A 52 8.91 -11.44 -5.35
CA HIS A 52 7.74 -12.21 -4.92
C HIS A 52 6.42 -11.62 -5.37
N THR A 53 6.30 -10.29 -5.47
CA THR A 53 5.02 -9.64 -5.76
C THR A 53 5.21 -8.24 -6.34
N ASN A 54 4.14 -7.68 -6.91
CA ASN A 54 4.13 -6.26 -7.27
C ASN A 54 3.95 -5.40 -6.02
N SER A 55 4.53 -4.20 -6.01
CA SER A 55 4.33 -3.25 -4.92
C SER A 55 2.92 -2.66 -4.91
N SER A 56 2.28 -2.50 -6.07
CA SER A 56 0.89 -2.04 -6.19
C SER A 56 0.26 -2.62 -7.45
N ARG A 57 -1.08 -2.53 -7.57
CA ARG A 57 -1.76 -2.76 -8.87
C ARG A 57 -1.28 -1.80 -9.97
N TRP A 58 -0.70 -0.67 -9.60
CA TRP A 58 -0.20 0.33 -10.53
C TRP A 58 1.26 0.13 -10.93
N GLY A 59 2.05 -0.63 -10.17
CA GLY A 59 3.48 -0.75 -10.42
C GLY A 59 4.15 -1.87 -9.65
N SER A 60 5.15 -2.50 -10.26
CA SER A 60 5.85 -3.64 -9.66
C SER A 60 6.86 -3.22 -8.60
N GLU A 61 7.57 -2.11 -8.83
CA GLU A 61 8.70 -1.69 -8.00
C GLU A 61 8.27 -1.02 -6.69
N PRO A 62 8.82 -1.44 -5.53
CA PRO A 62 8.66 -0.70 -4.28
C PRO A 62 9.34 0.66 -4.35
N ILE A 63 8.57 1.72 -4.07
CA ILE A 63 9.02 3.11 -4.05
C ILE A 63 8.98 3.74 -2.65
N SER A 64 8.33 3.06 -1.70
CA SER A 64 8.09 3.52 -0.34
C SER A 64 8.91 2.73 0.68
N PHE A 65 9.46 3.44 1.67
CA PHE A 65 10.20 2.85 2.78
C PHE A 65 9.77 3.48 4.12
N GLY A 66 9.39 2.65 5.08
CA GLY A 66 9.15 3.09 6.46
C GLY A 66 10.45 3.20 7.23
N VAL A 67 10.74 4.36 7.81
CA VAL A 67 12.02 4.65 8.48
C VAL A 67 11.82 4.99 9.96
N PRO A 68 12.84 4.79 10.81
CA PRO A 68 12.81 5.28 12.20
C PRO A 68 12.79 6.82 12.25
N GLU A 69 12.60 7.35 13.46
CA GLU A 69 12.51 8.79 13.75
C GLU A 69 13.70 9.62 13.24
N SER A 70 14.88 9.00 13.19
CA SER A 70 16.09 9.61 12.66
C SER A 70 16.88 8.64 11.80
N ILE A 71 17.41 9.15 10.69
CA ILE A 71 18.30 8.41 9.79
C ILE A 71 19.60 9.16 9.57
N ASN A 72 20.71 8.43 9.41
CA ASN A 72 22.02 9.00 9.14
C ASN A 72 22.27 9.21 7.63
N ASN A 73 23.30 9.99 7.26
CA ASN A 73 23.61 10.31 5.86
C ASN A 73 23.91 9.08 4.99
N ASP A 74 24.51 8.03 5.58
CA ASP A 74 24.82 6.79 4.87
C ASP A 74 23.52 6.05 4.51
N THR A 75 22.54 6.07 5.41
CA THR A 75 21.18 5.53 5.21
C THR A 75 20.43 6.31 4.14
N ILE A 76 20.46 7.64 4.19
CA ILE A 76 19.86 8.51 3.16
C ILE A 76 20.45 8.18 1.78
N SER A 77 21.78 8.05 1.70
CA SER A 77 22.47 7.70 0.45
C SER A 77 22.03 6.33 -0.06
N SER A 78 21.95 5.33 0.83
CA SER A 78 21.54 3.97 0.50
C SER A 78 20.08 3.87 0.04
N LEU A 79 19.17 4.61 0.68
CA LEU A 79 17.76 4.72 0.27
C LEU A 79 17.64 5.32 -1.14
N LYS A 80 18.43 6.36 -1.43
CA LYS A 80 18.45 7.03 -2.74
C LYS A 80 19.03 6.14 -3.82
N GLU A 81 20.15 5.47 -3.55
CA GLU A 81 20.80 4.52 -4.47
C GLU A 81 19.89 3.33 -4.79
N SER A 82 19.09 2.88 -3.81
CA SER A 82 18.08 1.83 -3.99
C SER A 82 16.83 2.31 -4.74
N GLY A 83 16.72 3.60 -5.06
CA GLY A 83 15.63 4.18 -5.84
C GLY A 83 14.31 4.34 -5.09
N PHE A 84 14.33 4.46 -3.76
CA PHE A 84 13.14 4.86 -3.01
C PHE A 84 12.84 6.35 -3.23
N LEU A 85 11.55 6.69 -3.24
CA LEU A 85 11.05 8.05 -3.47
C LEU A 85 10.27 8.60 -2.28
N ILE A 86 9.65 7.70 -1.52
CA ILE A 86 8.79 8.05 -0.39
C ILE A 86 9.39 7.45 0.87
N LEU A 87 9.64 8.32 1.85
CA LEU A 87 9.97 7.92 3.21
C LEU A 87 8.77 8.24 4.07
N GLY A 88 8.32 7.29 4.88
CA GLY A 88 7.23 7.58 5.80
C GLY A 88 7.51 7.00 7.16
N ASP A 89 6.48 7.06 8.01
CA ASP A 89 6.52 6.73 9.43
C ASP A 89 6.79 7.97 10.32
N ASN A 90 7.92 8.00 11.04
CA ASN A 90 8.16 8.90 12.17
C ASN A 90 9.32 9.87 11.90
N LEU A 91 9.81 9.94 10.66
CA LEU A 91 11.03 10.70 10.33
C LEU A 91 10.85 12.19 10.62
N GLU A 92 11.40 12.74 11.69
CA GLU A 92 11.17 14.16 12.03
C GLU A 92 11.87 15.16 11.10
N THR A 93 12.86 14.70 10.34
CA THR A 93 13.70 15.55 9.49
C THR A 93 13.26 15.50 8.04
N GLU A 94 13.06 16.66 7.43
CA GLU A 94 12.96 16.75 5.97
C GLU A 94 14.27 16.28 5.34
N THR A 95 14.16 15.34 4.41
CA THR A 95 15.27 14.85 3.60
C THR A 95 15.07 15.29 2.17
N GLU A 96 16.02 16.08 1.66
CA GLU A 96 16.03 16.49 0.25
C GLU A 96 15.93 15.26 -0.66
N ASP A 97 15.22 15.40 -1.79
CA ASP A 97 14.94 14.36 -2.80
C ASP A 97 13.91 13.27 -2.43
N PHE A 98 13.39 13.24 -1.20
CA PHE A 98 12.31 12.32 -0.81
C PHE A 98 11.01 13.07 -0.51
N LEU A 99 9.89 12.44 -0.82
CA LEU A 99 8.62 12.80 -0.19
C LEU A 99 8.59 12.18 1.20
N VAL A 100 8.54 13.01 2.24
CA VAL A 100 8.39 12.54 3.62
C VAL A 100 6.91 12.58 4.04
N ILE A 101 6.34 11.42 4.38
CA ILE A 101 4.95 11.28 4.87
C ILE A 101 4.95 10.98 6.36
N GLN A 102 4.50 11.96 7.15
CA GLN A 102 4.39 11.83 8.61
C GLN A 102 3.13 11.08 9.02
N ARG A 103 3.20 10.41 10.17
CA ARG A 103 1.99 10.00 10.92
C ARG A 103 1.24 11.24 11.42
N ASN A 104 0.21 11.65 10.71
CA ASN A 104 -0.62 12.81 11.03
C ASN A 104 -2.11 12.47 11.24
N GLY A 105 -2.48 11.19 11.18
CA GLY A 105 -3.87 10.71 11.34
C GLY A 105 -4.15 9.91 12.62
N GLY A 106 -3.19 9.86 13.55
CA GLY A 106 -3.32 9.08 14.78
C GLY A 106 -3.10 7.57 14.55
N SER A 107 -3.85 6.74 15.27
CA SER A 107 -3.71 5.27 15.28
C SER A 107 -5.06 4.56 15.25
N LEU A 108 -5.17 3.40 14.59
CA LEU A 108 -6.36 2.53 14.65
C LEU A 108 -6.37 1.62 15.88
N GLU A 109 -5.41 1.76 16.77
CA GLU A 109 -5.33 0.97 17.99
C GLU A 109 -6.34 1.47 19.03
N LYS A 110 -6.95 0.53 19.76
CA LYS A 110 -8.02 0.82 20.71
C LYS A 110 -7.58 1.79 21.80
N ASN A 111 -8.36 2.85 21.99
CA ASN A 111 -8.11 3.97 22.92
C ASN A 111 -6.91 4.87 22.55
N VAL A 112 -6.34 4.73 21.35
CA VAL A 112 -5.29 5.61 20.82
C VAL A 112 -5.81 6.47 19.67
N ALA A 113 -6.87 6.02 18.98
CA ALA A 113 -7.50 6.75 17.90
C ALA A 113 -7.94 8.16 18.30
N ASP A 114 -7.61 9.13 17.44
CA ASP A 114 -7.95 10.54 17.59
C ASP A 114 -8.86 10.96 16.43
N ILE A 115 -10.18 10.92 16.69
CA ILE A 115 -11.20 11.26 15.69
C ILE A 115 -11.17 12.77 15.37
N ASP A 116 -10.85 13.61 16.36
CA ASP A 116 -10.81 15.07 16.17
C ASP A 116 -9.70 15.45 15.17
N LEU A 117 -8.58 14.73 15.18
CA LEU A 117 -7.50 14.89 14.21
C LEU A 117 -7.94 14.54 12.78
N LEU A 118 -8.78 13.51 12.63
CA LEU A 118 -9.32 13.12 11.33
C LEU A 118 -10.35 14.13 10.79
N GLU A 119 -11.17 14.73 11.65
CA GLU A 119 -12.14 15.76 11.26
C GLU A 119 -11.50 17.09 10.85
N SER A 120 -10.29 17.38 11.35
CA SER A 120 -9.58 18.65 11.12
C SER A 120 -8.64 18.63 9.91
N ALA A 121 -8.67 17.55 9.11
CA ALA A 121 -7.87 17.40 7.90
C ALA A 121 -8.05 18.58 6.93
N GLU A 122 -6.96 19.10 6.38
CA GLU A 122 -7.01 20.16 5.38
C GLU A 122 -7.46 19.62 4.02
N LYS A 123 -8.12 20.46 3.20
CA LYS A 123 -8.48 20.07 1.83
C LYS A 123 -7.22 19.71 1.05
N ASP A 124 -7.30 18.65 0.24
CA ASP A 124 -6.23 18.14 -0.61
C ASP A 124 -4.98 17.61 0.13
N SER A 125 -5.10 17.33 1.43
CA SER A 125 -4.06 16.71 2.23
C SER A 125 -4.12 15.17 2.19
N LEU A 126 -3.04 14.54 2.63
CA LEU A 126 -2.97 13.10 2.90
C LEU A 126 -2.92 12.88 4.42
N ILE A 127 -3.86 12.10 4.93
CA ILE A 127 -3.92 11.67 6.32
C ILE A 127 -3.42 10.23 6.41
N SER A 128 -2.30 10.05 7.12
CA SER A 128 -1.59 8.79 7.27
C SER A 128 -1.78 8.27 8.70
N ILE A 129 -2.52 7.16 8.81
CA ILE A 129 -2.98 6.60 10.08
C ILE A 129 -2.14 5.37 10.42
N TYR A 130 -1.69 5.26 11.67
CA TYR A 130 -0.91 4.13 12.14
C TYR A 130 -1.76 2.88 12.40
N TRP A 131 -1.25 1.71 12.01
CA TRP A 131 -1.77 0.41 12.41
C TRP A 131 -0.63 -0.59 12.65
N GLU A 132 -0.66 -1.29 13.77
CA GLU A 132 0.21 -2.42 14.04
C GLU A 132 -0.62 -3.52 14.69
N ALA A 133 -0.65 -4.71 14.08
CA ALA A 133 -1.51 -5.79 14.59
C ALA A 133 -0.89 -6.50 15.81
N ARG A 134 0.43 -6.38 16.00
CA ARG A 134 1.14 -7.00 17.11
C ARG A 134 2.30 -6.17 17.63
N ILE A 135 2.39 -6.07 18.95
CA ILE A 135 3.56 -5.56 19.64
C ILE A 135 4.14 -6.73 20.44
N PHE A 136 5.33 -7.20 20.04
CA PHE A 136 5.90 -8.47 20.51
C PHE A 136 4.91 -9.63 20.27
N ASP A 137 4.58 -10.40 21.31
CA ASP A 137 3.66 -11.55 21.22
C ASP A 137 2.18 -11.18 21.45
N LEU A 138 1.86 -9.88 21.60
CA LEU A 138 0.52 -9.43 21.96
C LEU A 138 -0.23 -8.94 20.73
N LYS A 139 -1.39 -9.56 20.43
CA LYS A 139 -2.34 -9.02 19.45
C LYS A 139 -2.88 -7.68 19.97
N VAL A 140 -2.67 -6.64 19.17
CA VAL A 140 -3.24 -5.31 19.39
C VAL A 140 -4.72 -5.34 19.01
N ARG A 141 -5.53 -4.62 19.78
CA ARG A 141 -6.97 -4.50 19.50
C ARG A 141 -7.23 -3.26 18.67
N GLU A 142 -8.03 -3.43 17.64
CA GLU A 142 -8.53 -2.39 16.77
C GLU A 142 -9.60 -1.52 17.45
N ASP A 143 -9.64 -0.24 17.08
CA ASP A 143 -10.70 0.69 17.44
C ASP A 143 -11.82 0.67 16.39
N LYS A 144 -12.75 -0.29 16.53
CA LYS A 144 -13.87 -0.45 15.58
C LYS A 144 -14.68 0.83 15.34
N PRO A 145 -15.01 1.63 16.38
CA PRO A 145 -15.64 2.94 16.16
C PRO A 145 -14.84 3.88 15.27
N ALA A 146 -13.51 3.94 15.41
CA ALA A 146 -12.67 4.78 14.56
C ALA A 146 -12.65 4.28 13.09
N ILE A 147 -12.59 2.96 12.89
CA ILE A 147 -12.69 2.33 11.56
C ILE A 147 -14.03 2.65 10.91
N GLU A 148 -15.14 2.41 11.61
CA GLU A 148 -16.49 2.70 11.11
C GLU A 148 -16.67 4.20 10.81
N PHE A 149 -16.09 5.08 11.63
CA PHE A 149 -16.07 6.51 11.36
C PHE A 149 -15.38 6.84 10.03
N LEU A 150 -14.18 6.30 9.80
CA LEU A 150 -13.38 6.53 8.58
C LEU A 150 -14.07 6.00 7.31
N GLU A 151 -14.68 4.81 7.39
CA GLU A 151 -15.39 4.18 6.27
C GLU A 151 -16.62 5.00 5.81
N ASN A 152 -17.18 5.80 6.71
CA ASN A 152 -18.33 6.66 6.44
C ASN A 152 -17.97 8.08 5.98
N GLN A 153 -16.68 8.46 5.95
CA GLN A 153 -16.24 9.78 5.48
C GLN A 153 -16.20 9.89 3.95
N ASP A 154 -16.48 11.08 3.42
CA ASP A 154 -16.36 11.36 1.98
C ASP A 154 -14.92 11.75 1.59
N VAL A 155 -14.05 10.72 1.59
CA VAL A 155 -12.60 10.86 1.43
C VAL A 155 -12.06 9.85 0.43
N TRP A 156 -10.91 10.15 -0.16
CA TRP A 156 -10.22 9.23 -1.06
C TRP A 156 -9.40 8.22 -0.26
N TYR A 157 -9.73 6.93 -0.35
CA TYR A 157 -8.90 5.86 0.18
C TYR A 157 -7.77 5.55 -0.81
N THR A 158 -6.53 5.73 -0.36
CA THR A 158 -5.34 5.64 -1.20
C THR A 158 -4.15 5.06 -0.44
N THR A 159 -3.02 4.93 -1.11
CA THR A 159 -1.74 4.53 -0.54
C THR A 159 -0.72 5.64 -0.74
N TRP A 160 0.48 5.51 -0.17
CA TRP A 160 1.53 6.51 -0.31
C TRP A 160 1.94 6.72 -1.78
N GLY A 161 2.19 5.62 -2.49
CA GLY A 161 2.58 5.63 -3.89
C GLY A 161 1.46 6.04 -4.84
N GLU A 162 0.22 5.58 -4.60
CA GLU A 162 -0.94 6.00 -5.41
C GLU A 162 -1.16 7.52 -5.28
N TRP A 163 -1.10 8.07 -4.06
CA TRP A 163 -1.22 9.51 -3.84
C TRP A 163 -0.09 10.32 -4.51
N PHE A 164 1.15 9.86 -4.34
CA PHE A 164 2.33 10.51 -4.92
C PHE A 164 2.26 10.58 -6.45
N TYR A 165 2.02 9.44 -7.11
CA TYR A 165 2.01 9.38 -8.57
C TYR A 165 0.73 9.94 -9.17
N HIS A 166 -0.43 9.89 -8.49
CA HIS A 166 -1.64 10.58 -8.94
C HIS A 166 -1.40 12.08 -9.13
N ASN A 167 -0.71 12.72 -8.19
CA ASN A 167 -0.39 14.15 -8.29
C ASN A 167 0.53 14.44 -9.49
N ILE A 168 1.56 13.60 -9.69
CA ILE A 168 2.46 13.69 -10.85
C ILE A 168 1.68 13.51 -12.16
N SER A 169 0.88 12.44 -12.26
CA SER A 169 0.07 12.13 -13.44
C SER A 169 -0.91 13.25 -13.76
N SER A 170 -1.63 13.76 -12.75
CA SER A 170 -2.59 14.86 -12.90
C SER A 170 -1.94 16.12 -13.48
N SER A 171 -0.70 16.43 -13.07
CA SER A 171 0.06 17.58 -13.58
C SER A 171 0.58 17.41 -15.01
N ARG A 172 0.64 16.17 -15.52
CA ARG A 172 1.19 15.83 -16.83
C ARG A 172 0.14 15.69 -17.92
N ILE A 173 -1.15 15.77 -17.58
CA ILE A 173 -2.22 15.67 -18.56
C ILE A 173 -2.12 16.84 -19.54
N LEU A 174 -1.97 16.49 -20.81
CA LEU A 174 -1.98 17.42 -21.93
C LEU A 174 -3.42 17.67 -22.36
N ILE A 175 -3.72 18.91 -22.72
CA ILE A 175 -5.05 19.32 -23.14
C ILE A 175 -4.96 20.13 -24.41
N GLU A 176 -5.73 19.73 -25.42
CA GLU A 176 -5.87 20.44 -26.67
C GLU A 176 -7.36 20.63 -26.98
N SER A 177 -7.74 21.80 -27.47
CA SER A 177 -9.14 22.08 -27.82
C SER A 177 -9.27 22.44 -29.28
N SER A 178 -10.25 21.83 -29.96
CA SER A 178 -10.56 22.11 -31.35
C SER A 178 -12.07 22.18 -31.54
N ASN A 179 -12.57 23.35 -31.97
CA ASN A 179 -14.00 23.58 -32.14
C ASN A 179 -14.80 23.22 -30.87
N SER A 180 -15.61 22.17 -30.93
CA SER A 180 -16.47 21.69 -29.84
C SER A 180 -15.94 20.41 -29.21
N THR A 181 -14.64 20.13 -29.31
CA THR A 181 -13.99 19.00 -28.64
C THR A 181 -12.82 19.46 -27.75
N ILE A 182 -12.65 18.76 -26.63
CA ILE A 182 -11.48 18.85 -25.76
C ILE A 182 -10.82 17.48 -25.77
N ASN A 183 -9.59 17.41 -26.27
CA ASN A 183 -8.77 16.21 -26.28
C ASN A 183 -7.86 16.24 -25.06
N LEU A 184 -7.79 15.14 -24.35
CA LEU A 184 -6.95 14.92 -23.19
C LEU A 184 -6.03 13.75 -23.46
N GLU A 185 -4.76 13.90 -23.14
CA GLU A 185 -3.78 12.83 -23.26
C GLU A 185 -2.95 12.79 -21.98
N LEU A 186 -2.78 11.61 -21.39
CA LEU A 186 -1.77 11.40 -20.36
C LEU A 186 -0.65 10.54 -20.96
N PRO A 187 0.48 11.12 -21.39
CA PRO A 187 1.55 10.34 -21.99
C PRO A 187 2.11 9.30 -21.02
N GLU A 188 2.46 8.12 -21.55
CA GLU A 188 3.24 7.14 -20.80
C GLU A 188 4.52 7.77 -20.23
N ASN A 189 4.92 7.32 -19.04
CA ASN A 189 6.17 7.74 -18.43
C ASN A 189 7.13 6.56 -18.38
N HIS A 190 7.98 6.42 -19.39
CA HIS A 190 8.96 5.33 -19.42
C HIS A 190 10.02 5.42 -18.30
N ASP A 191 10.14 6.56 -17.63
CA ASP A 191 11.02 6.73 -16.46
C ASP A 191 10.34 6.33 -15.14
N SER A 192 9.02 6.05 -15.16
CA SER A 192 8.27 5.57 -13.99
C SER A 192 7.90 4.10 -14.16
N SER A 193 8.01 3.35 -13.07
CA SER A 193 7.54 1.97 -12.97
C SER A 193 6.08 1.85 -12.56
N TRP A 194 5.36 2.97 -12.39
CA TRP A 194 3.98 3.03 -11.92
C TRP A 194 3.08 3.77 -12.92
N GLU A 195 1.97 3.14 -13.28
CA GLU A 195 0.97 3.65 -14.22
C GLU A 195 -0.29 4.14 -13.47
N VAL A 196 -0.12 5.19 -12.65
CA VAL A 196 -1.23 5.72 -11.84
C VAL A 196 -2.06 6.73 -12.64
N PRO A 197 -3.40 6.62 -12.67
CA PRO A 197 -4.27 7.61 -13.30
C PRO A 197 -4.12 9.02 -12.74
N GLY A 198 -4.16 10.02 -13.61
CA GLY A 198 -4.22 11.44 -13.25
C GLY A 198 -5.65 11.96 -13.32
N SER A 199 -5.97 13.06 -12.63
CA SER A 199 -7.30 13.67 -12.62
C SER A 199 -7.27 15.17 -12.92
N LEU A 200 -8.26 15.63 -13.70
CA LEU A 200 -8.51 17.03 -14.01
C LEU A 200 -9.94 17.41 -13.62
N VAL A 201 -10.11 18.66 -13.21
CA VAL A 201 -11.39 19.35 -13.29
C VAL A 201 -11.34 20.32 -14.46
N ILE A 202 -12.38 20.31 -15.28
CA ILE A 202 -12.59 21.23 -16.39
C ILE A 202 -13.89 21.98 -16.12
N ILE A 203 -13.77 23.30 -15.98
CA ILE A 203 -14.89 24.22 -15.73
C ILE A 203 -15.31 24.82 -17.06
N THR A 204 -16.58 24.62 -17.43
CA THR A 204 -17.15 25.11 -18.69
C THR A 204 -18.65 25.31 -18.59
N GLU A 205 -19.17 26.33 -19.27
CA GLU A 205 -20.62 26.54 -19.43
C GLU A 205 -21.20 25.71 -20.58
N ALA A 206 -20.36 25.03 -21.38
CA ALA A 206 -20.82 24.19 -22.48
C ALA A 206 -21.41 22.89 -21.97
N VAL A 207 -22.49 22.44 -22.63
CA VAL A 207 -23.09 21.14 -22.32
C VAL A 207 -22.20 20.03 -22.85
N VAL A 208 -21.75 19.12 -21.98
CA VAL A 208 -21.03 17.90 -22.38
C VAL A 208 -22.02 16.91 -22.98
N SER A 209 -21.79 16.53 -24.24
CA SER A 209 -22.65 15.62 -24.99
C SER A 209 -22.19 14.17 -24.92
N ASN A 210 -20.88 13.93 -24.99
CA ASN A 210 -20.28 12.60 -24.94
C ASN A 210 -18.83 12.67 -24.45
N VAL A 211 -18.32 11.58 -23.88
CA VAL A 211 -16.91 11.40 -23.56
C VAL A 211 -16.52 9.98 -23.99
N GLU A 212 -15.48 9.89 -24.81
CA GLU A 212 -15.03 8.63 -25.41
C GLU A 212 -13.51 8.58 -25.47
N TYR A 213 -12.94 7.37 -25.46
CA TYR A 213 -11.56 7.19 -25.86
C TYR A 213 -11.38 7.67 -27.31
N ALA A 214 -10.17 8.08 -27.69
CA ALA A 214 -9.87 8.48 -29.06
C ALA A 214 -10.18 7.39 -30.12
N GLU A 215 -10.19 6.12 -29.70
CA GLU A 215 -10.56 4.97 -30.53
C GLU A 215 -12.09 4.81 -30.75
N GLY A 216 -12.92 5.63 -30.07
CA GLY A 216 -14.37 5.70 -30.22
C GLY A 216 -15.18 4.83 -29.26
N GLU A 217 -14.54 4.20 -28.27
CA GLU A 217 -15.24 3.51 -27.18
C GLU A 217 -15.69 4.50 -26.10
N ASN A 218 -16.88 4.29 -25.52
CA ASN A 218 -17.39 5.18 -24.47
C ASN A 218 -16.47 5.17 -23.24
N PHE A 219 -16.12 6.35 -22.75
CA PHE A 219 -15.30 6.49 -21.55
C PHE A 219 -16.15 6.20 -20.29
N PRO A 220 -15.66 5.42 -19.32
CA PRO A 220 -16.48 4.97 -18.18
C PRO A 220 -16.96 6.14 -17.31
N SER A 221 -18.19 6.04 -16.81
CA SER A 221 -18.75 7.05 -15.90
C SER A 221 -18.30 6.81 -14.45
N LEU A 222 -17.93 7.88 -13.75
CA LEU A 222 -17.65 7.89 -12.30
C LEU A 222 -18.91 8.19 -11.50
N ASN A 223 -19.08 7.48 -10.38
CA ASN A 223 -20.04 7.86 -9.34
C ASN A 223 -19.39 8.92 -8.42
N VAL A 224 -20.16 9.90 -7.97
CA VAL A 224 -19.74 10.88 -6.95
C VAL A 224 -19.23 10.20 -5.68
N ASP A 225 -19.82 9.06 -5.29
CA ASP A 225 -19.42 8.30 -4.10
C ASP A 225 -18.20 7.38 -4.33
N SER A 226 -17.52 7.47 -5.48
CA SER A 226 -16.34 6.65 -5.75
C SER A 226 -15.16 7.15 -4.92
N LYS A 227 -14.73 6.34 -3.95
CA LYS A 227 -13.63 6.67 -3.01
C LYS A 227 -12.29 6.01 -3.31
N SER A 228 -12.20 5.22 -4.39
CA SER A 228 -10.96 4.54 -4.81
C SER A 228 -10.63 4.92 -6.23
N LEU A 229 -9.36 5.22 -6.49
CA LEU A 229 -8.88 5.70 -7.78
C LEU A 229 -9.22 4.70 -8.90
N LYS A 230 -9.77 5.22 -9.98
CA LYS A 230 -10.05 4.52 -11.23
C LYS A 230 -10.24 5.57 -12.33
N GLU A 231 -10.09 5.13 -13.57
CA GLU A 231 -10.45 5.94 -14.73
C GLU A 231 -11.96 6.23 -14.79
N GLY A 232 -12.29 7.32 -15.46
CA GLY A 232 -13.65 7.67 -15.81
C GLY A 232 -13.94 9.16 -15.64
N TRP A 233 -15.20 9.54 -15.87
CA TRP A 233 -15.62 10.93 -15.82
C TRP A 233 -16.99 11.12 -15.17
N ARG A 234 -17.24 12.31 -14.62
CA ARG A 234 -18.56 12.72 -14.14
C ARG A 234 -18.78 14.21 -14.30
N LEU A 235 -20.04 14.61 -14.40
CA LEU A 235 -20.43 16.01 -14.35
C LEU A 235 -20.33 16.56 -12.92
N THR A 236 -20.07 17.85 -12.83
CA THR A 236 -20.17 18.67 -11.63
C THR A 236 -21.14 19.82 -11.88
N GLU A 237 -21.40 20.66 -10.87
CA GLU A 237 -22.23 21.86 -11.06
C GLU A 237 -21.59 22.87 -12.03
N GLU A 238 -20.26 22.88 -12.13
CA GLU A 238 -19.48 23.88 -12.89
C GLU A 238 -18.78 23.30 -14.13
N GLY A 239 -18.91 22.00 -14.38
CA GLY A 239 -18.28 21.35 -15.54
C GLY A 239 -18.15 19.82 -15.38
N ILE A 240 -16.92 19.32 -15.52
CA ILE A 240 -16.61 17.89 -15.56
C ILE A 240 -15.35 17.58 -14.75
N ILE A 241 -15.37 16.46 -14.05
CA ILE A 241 -14.18 15.82 -13.50
C ILE A 241 -13.88 14.58 -14.32
N ILE A 242 -12.62 14.37 -14.63
CA ILE A 242 -12.16 13.25 -15.44
C ILE A 242 -10.84 12.70 -14.89
N SER A 243 -10.73 11.38 -14.83
CA SER A 243 -9.55 10.64 -14.43
C SER A 243 -9.13 9.73 -15.59
N ILE A 244 -7.88 9.86 -16.07
CA ILE A 244 -7.36 9.13 -17.23
C ILE A 244 -6.08 8.38 -16.88
N SER A 245 -5.87 7.20 -17.46
CA SER A 245 -4.68 6.39 -17.22
C SER A 245 -3.53 6.81 -18.13
N PRO A 246 -2.26 6.56 -17.74
CA PRO A 246 -1.14 6.77 -18.64
C PRO A 246 -1.27 5.95 -19.93
N GLY A 247 -0.98 6.57 -21.07
CA GLY A 247 -1.17 6.01 -22.40
C GLY A 247 -2.53 6.32 -23.03
N ASP A 248 -3.52 6.73 -22.25
CA ASP A 248 -4.86 7.01 -22.77
C ASP A 248 -5.00 8.39 -23.40
N GLU A 249 -5.77 8.44 -24.48
CA GLU A 249 -6.30 9.66 -25.09
C GLU A 249 -7.83 9.66 -25.02
N VAL A 250 -8.41 10.73 -24.48
CA VAL A 250 -9.86 10.88 -24.26
C VAL A 250 -10.37 12.15 -24.91
N VAL A 251 -11.50 12.04 -25.59
CA VAL A 251 -12.16 13.13 -26.31
C VAL A 251 -13.47 13.48 -25.62
N ILE A 252 -13.59 14.71 -25.15
CA ILE A 252 -14.82 15.29 -24.61
C ILE A 252 -15.51 16.07 -25.72
N HIS A 253 -16.75 15.70 -26.04
CA HIS A 253 -17.58 16.36 -27.04
C HIS A 253 -18.54 17.35 -26.37
N LEU A 254 -18.48 18.60 -26.76
CA LEU A 254 -19.34 19.69 -26.29
C LEU A 254 -20.42 20.01 -27.32
N GLU A 255 -21.60 20.43 -26.86
CA GLU A 255 -22.65 20.92 -27.77
C GLU A 255 -22.34 22.30 -28.36
N GLN A 256 -21.58 23.11 -27.63
CA GLN A 256 -21.17 24.45 -28.03
C GLN A 256 -19.66 24.63 -27.87
N ASN A 257 -19.06 25.42 -28.76
CA ASN A 257 -17.68 25.90 -28.61
C ASN A 257 -17.67 27.11 -27.67
N LEU A 258 -17.55 26.86 -26.37
CA LEU A 258 -17.35 27.87 -25.33
C LEU A 258 -15.97 27.72 -24.69
N SER A 259 -15.49 28.79 -24.07
CA SER A 259 -14.25 28.74 -23.29
C SER A 259 -14.38 27.81 -22.08
N PHE A 260 -13.27 27.22 -21.68
CA PHE A 260 -13.15 26.44 -20.46
C PHE A 260 -11.85 26.80 -19.74
N THR A 261 -11.81 26.49 -18.45
CA THR A 261 -10.56 26.46 -17.68
C THR A 261 -10.37 25.07 -17.09
N TYR A 262 -9.15 24.70 -16.78
CA TYR A 262 -8.86 23.40 -16.21
C TYR A 262 -7.81 23.50 -15.10
N SER A 263 -7.85 22.56 -14.17
CA SER A 263 -6.81 22.41 -13.15
C SER A 263 -6.62 20.94 -12.78
N PRO A 264 -5.36 20.48 -12.60
CA PRO A 264 -5.05 19.21 -11.96
C PRO A 264 -5.69 19.11 -10.59
N LEU A 265 -6.29 17.96 -10.30
CA LEU A 265 -6.79 17.64 -8.97
C LEU A 265 -5.69 16.93 -8.19
N LYS A 266 -5.53 17.31 -6.92
CA LYS A 266 -4.66 16.60 -5.97
C LYS A 266 -5.33 15.40 -5.32
N THR A 267 -6.66 15.41 -5.29
CA THR A 267 -7.51 14.38 -4.71
C THR A 267 -8.33 13.74 -5.81
N PHE A 268 -8.45 12.41 -5.76
CA PHE A 268 -9.34 11.71 -6.67
C PHE A 268 -10.79 12.20 -6.49
N ASN A 269 -11.48 12.38 -7.62
CA ASN A 269 -12.91 12.66 -7.66
C ASN A 269 -13.35 13.96 -6.94
N ASP A 270 -12.41 14.90 -6.69
CA ASP A 270 -12.59 16.12 -5.88
C ASP A 270 -13.10 15.83 -4.45
N LEU A 271 -12.72 14.66 -3.91
CA LEU A 271 -12.94 14.33 -2.51
C LEU A 271 -12.13 15.26 -1.61
N HIS A 272 -12.63 15.54 -0.42
CA HIS A 272 -12.05 16.60 0.42
C HIS A 272 -10.56 16.39 0.71
N HIS A 273 -10.19 15.18 1.13
CA HIS A 273 -8.82 14.82 1.45
C HIS A 273 -8.62 13.31 1.21
N SER A 274 -7.38 12.86 1.36
CA SER A 274 -6.99 11.47 1.13
C SER A 274 -6.65 10.79 2.45
N VAL A 275 -6.96 9.51 2.57
CA VAL A 275 -6.68 8.68 3.75
C VAL A 275 -5.92 7.44 3.32
N THR A 276 -4.84 7.15 4.03
CA THR A 276 -4.10 5.89 3.97
C THR A 276 -3.92 5.32 5.36
N VAL A 277 -4.00 4.01 5.49
CA VAL A 277 -3.63 3.30 6.71
C VAL A 277 -2.26 2.65 6.51
N VAL A 278 -1.35 2.82 7.44
CA VAL A 278 0.00 2.30 7.34
C VAL A 278 0.12 1.13 8.28
N GLY A 279 0.29 -0.07 7.72
CA GLY A 279 0.53 -1.27 8.51
C GLY A 279 2.02 -1.41 8.81
N HIS A 280 2.42 -1.31 10.07
CA HIS A 280 3.82 -1.36 10.49
C HIS A 280 4.29 -2.75 10.86
N HIS A 281 5.60 -3.00 10.71
CA HIS A 281 6.27 -4.23 11.11
C HIS A 281 5.59 -5.51 10.58
N VAL A 282 5.11 -5.48 9.33
CA VAL A 282 4.28 -6.54 8.75
C VAL A 282 5.15 -7.74 8.41
N LYS A 283 5.07 -8.76 9.26
CA LYS A 283 5.74 -10.07 9.07
C LYS A 283 4.78 -11.15 8.59
N ASN A 284 3.48 -10.90 8.73
CA ASN A 284 2.42 -11.80 8.29
C ASN A 284 1.17 -10.99 7.93
N LEU A 285 0.96 -10.73 6.63
CA LEU A 285 -0.19 -9.93 6.18
C LEU A 285 -1.54 -10.58 6.51
N HIS A 286 -1.63 -11.91 6.62
CA HIS A 286 -2.88 -12.56 6.98
C HIS A 286 -3.32 -12.17 8.41
N GLU A 287 -2.38 -12.09 9.34
CA GLU A 287 -2.68 -11.60 10.69
C GLU A 287 -2.98 -10.10 10.68
N TRP A 288 -2.19 -9.31 9.94
CA TRP A 288 -2.28 -7.84 9.92
C TRP A 288 -3.54 -7.30 9.25
N ALA A 289 -4.04 -7.98 8.21
CA ALA A 289 -5.22 -7.59 7.46
C ALA A 289 -6.51 -8.29 7.94
N SER A 290 -6.42 -9.17 8.96
CA SER A 290 -7.54 -10.05 9.35
C SER A 290 -8.85 -9.35 9.69
N ASP A 291 -8.77 -8.13 10.22
CA ASP A 291 -9.94 -7.33 10.60
C ASP A 291 -10.38 -6.34 9.50
N PHE A 292 -9.72 -6.34 8.33
CA PHE A 292 -9.91 -5.37 7.23
C PHE A 292 -10.26 -6.00 5.88
N TYR A 293 -10.61 -7.29 5.82
CA TYR A 293 -10.92 -7.96 4.56
C TYR A 293 -12.08 -7.32 3.79
N ASP A 294 -13.13 -6.90 4.51
CA ASP A 294 -14.30 -6.24 3.93
C ASP A 294 -14.22 -4.70 4.00
N SER A 295 -13.14 -4.16 4.55
CA SER A 295 -12.96 -2.72 4.71
C SER A 295 -12.60 -2.06 3.38
N PRO A 296 -13.20 -0.91 3.01
CA PRO A 296 -12.79 -0.13 1.85
C PRO A 296 -11.51 0.68 2.11
N LEU A 297 -10.90 0.60 3.29
CA LEU A 297 -9.64 1.29 3.58
C LEU A 297 -8.50 0.69 2.76
N ARG A 298 -7.61 1.57 2.30
CA ARG A 298 -6.39 1.21 1.57
C ARG A 298 -5.20 1.30 2.48
N PHE A 299 -4.30 0.35 2.31
CA PHE A 299 -3.14 0.22 3.18
C PHE A 299 -1.84 0.36 2.43
N THR A 300 -0.90 1.09 3.02
CA THR A 300 0.54 0.93 2.76
C THR A 300 1.10 -0.04 3.80
N TRP A 301 1.33 -1.30 3.42
CA TRP A 301 1.91 -2.30 4.31
C TRP A 301 3.43 -2.22 4.28
N LEU A 302 4.02 -1.82 5.40
CA LEU A 302 5.46 -1.77 5.61
C LEU A 302 5.95 -3.17 5.97
N ILE A 303 6.38 -3.91 4.95
CA ILE A 303 6.80 -5.30 5.07
C ILE A 303 8.17 -5.37 5.73
N GLU A 304 8.24 -6.11 6.84
CA GLU A 304 9.50 -6.55 7.42
C GLU A 304 9.72 -8.00 7.06
N ARG A 305 10.88 -8.29 6.47
CA ARG A 305 11.26 -9.68 6.32
C ARG A 305 11.47 -10.29 7.71
N PRO A 306 10.80 -11.40 8.05
CA PRO A 306 11.04 -12.09 9.31
C PRO A 306 12.51 -12.47 9.44
N ALA A 307 13.04 -12.42 10.66
CA ALA A 307 14.35 -12.99 10.91
C ALA A 307 14.26 -14.48 10.59
N ALA A 308 15.08 -14.97 9.65
CA ALA A 308 15.08 -16.39 9.29
C ALA A 308 15.15 -17.21 10.59
N LEU A 309 14.16 -18.08 10.82
CA LEU A 309 14.17 -18.98 11.97
C LEU A 309 15.46 -19.78 11.89
N GLU A 310 16.46 -19.43 12.71
CA GLU A 310 17.63 -20.29 12.89
C GLU A 310 17.09 -21.62 13.38
N MET A 311 17.14 -22.65 12.54
CA MET A 311 16.66 -23.97 12.90
C MET A 311 17.40 -24.42 14.16
N ASP A 312 16.71 -24.43 15.30
CA ASP A 312 17.28 -24.87 16.57
C ASP A 312 17.57 -26.37 16.46
N TRP A 313 18.82 -26.69 16.12
CA TRP A 313 19.31 -28.05 15.92
C TRP A 313 19.09 -28.94 17.14
N ARG A 314 18.85 -28.37 18.33
CA ARG A 314 18.53 -29.13 19.53
C ARG A 314 17.22 -29.89 19.37
N LEU A 315 16.22 -29.33 18.70
CA LEU A 315 14.91 -29.97 18.50
C LEU A 315 15.00 -31.23 17.63
N PRO A 316 15.62 -31.22 16.44
CA PRO A 316 15.89 -32.44 15.67
C PRO A 316 16.72 -33.46 16.45
N ILE A 317 17.73 -33.03 17.21
CA ILE A 317 18.57 -33.95 18.00
C ILE A 317 17.79 -34.62 19.13
N ILE A 318 16.96 -33.86 19.86
CA ILE A 318 16.07 -34.42 20.89
C ILE A 318 15.09 -35.40 20.25
N ALA A 319 14.50 -35.04 19.10
CA ALA A 319 13.58 -35.91 18.38
C ALA A 319 14.24 -37.25 17.99
N ILE A 320 15.44 -37.21 17.41
CA ILE A 320 16.22 -38.41 17.06
C ILE A 320 16.57 -39.22 18.32
N ALA A 321 16.99 -38.56 19.41
CA ALA A 321 17.33 -39.21 20.67
C ALA A 321 16.12 -39.95 21.26
N VAL A 322 14.94 -39.33 21.26
CA VAL A 322 13.69 -39.98 21.69
C VAL A 322 13.37 -41.17 20.78
N LEU A 323 13.46 -40.99 19.45
CA LEU A 323 13.16 -42.04 18.47
C LEU A 323 14.03 -43.29 18.64
N ILE A 324 15.27 -43.14 19.11
CA ILE A 324 16.19 -44.25 19.41
C ILE A 324 15.97 -44.78 20.85
N ALA A 325 15.84 -43.89 21.83
CA ALA A 325 15.75 -44.26 23.23
C ALA A 325 14.46 -45.03 23.55
N THR A 326 13.33 -44.64 22.97
CA THR A 326 12.02 -45.27 23.21
C THR A 326 11.99 -46.76 22.83
N PRO A 327 12.35 -47.19 21.61
CA PRO A 327 12.37 -48.62 21.28
C PRO A 327 13.40 -49.40 22.09
N LEU A 328 14.55 -48.81 22.44
CA LEU A 328 15.56 -49.45 23.28
C LEU A 328 15.07 -49.67 24.71
N THR A 329 14.42 -48.67 25.32
CA THR A 329 13.82 -48.79 26.66
C THR A 329 12.68 -49.79 26.68
N ILE A 330 11.80 -49.80 25.67
CA ILE A 330 10.75 -50.82 25.54
C ILE A 330 11.36 -52.22 25.44
N LYS A 331 12.38 -52.41 24.58
CA LYS A 331 13.06 -53.70 24.44
C LYS A 331 13.72 -54.15 25.75
N TRP A 332 14.35 -53.24 26.48
CA TRP A 332 14.96 -53.52 27.77
C TRP A 332 13.93 -53.88 28.85
N LEU A 333 12.82 -53.14 28.94
CA LEU A 333 11.71 -53.43 29.86
C LEU A 333 11.09 -54.80 29.58
N VAL A 334 10.82 -55.12 28.30
CA VAL A 334 10.28 -56.42 27.89
C VAL A 334 11.25 -57.56 28.22
N ALA A 335 12.56 -57.36 27.99
CA ALA A 335 13.57 -58.36 28.35
C ALA A 335 13.62 -58.59 29.87
N ARG A 336 13.60 -57.51 30.67
CA ARG A 336 13.59 -57.58 32.13
C ARG A 336 12.34 -58.29 32.68
N ASP A 337 11.17 -58.02 32.10
CA ASP A 337 9.91 -58.65 32.53
C ASP A 337 9.89 -60.17 32.22
N LYS A 338 10.49 -60.59 31.08
CA LYS A 338 10.67 -62.01 30.77
C LYS A 338 11.58 -62.72 31.78
N THR A 339 12.66 -62.07 32.20
CA THR A 339 13.60 -62.64 33.19
C THR A 339 12.95 -62.76 34.58
N ILE A 340 12.09 -61.80 34.95
CA ILE A 340 11.37 -61.83 36.25
C ILE A 340 10.29 -62.92 36.27
N ARG A 341 9.63 -63.23 35.15
CA ARG A 341 8.62 -64.31 35.06
C ARG A 341 9.19 -65.73 34.98
N GLN A 342 10.50 -65.88 34.81
CA GLN A 342 11.20 -67.18 34.77
C GLN A 342 11.88 -67.55 36.11
N LEU A 343 11.76 -66.67 37.12
CA LEU A 343 12.00 -66.95 38.53
C LEU A 343 10.67 -67.25 39.21
#